data_AF-A0A0E3LT83-F1
#
_entry.id   AF-A0A0E3LT83-F1
#
_cell.length_a   1.000
_cell.length_b   1.000
_cell.length_c   1.000
_cell.angle_alpha   90.00
_cell.angle_beta   90.00
_cell.angle_gamma   90.00
#
_symmetry.space_group_name_H-M   'P 1'
#
loop_
_entity.id
_entity.type
_entity.pdbx_description
1 polymer ?
#
loop_
_entity_poly.entity_id
_entity_poly.type
_entity_poly.pdbx_seq_one_letter_code
_entity_poly.pdbx_strand_id
1 'polypeptide(L)'
;MDKKPLNTLISATGLWMSRTGTIHKIKHHEVSRSKIYIEMACGDHLVVNNSRSSRTARALRHHKYRKTCKRCRVSDEDLNKFLTKANEDQTSVKVKVVSAPTRTKKAMPKSVARAPKPLENTEAAQAQPSGSKFSPAIPVSTQESVSVPASVSTSISSISTGATASALVKGNTNPITSMSAPVQASAPALTKSQTDRLEVLLNPKDEISLNSGKPFRELESELLSRRKKDLQQIYAEERENYLGKLEREITRFFVDRGFLEIKSPILIPLEYIERMGIDNDTELSKQIFRVDKNFCLRPMLAPNLYNYLRKLDRALPDPIKIFEIGPCYRKESDGKEHLEEFTMLNFCQMGSGCTRENLESIITDFLNHLGIDFKIVGDSCMVYGDTLDVMHGDLELSSAVVGPIPLDREWGIDKPWIGAGFGLERLLKVKHDFKNIKRAARSESYYNGISTNL
;
A
#
# COMPACT_ATOMS: atom_id res chain seq x y z
N MET A 1 -27.23 -24.01 22.36
CA MET A 1 -28.02 -23.07 23.21
C MET A 1 -29.45 -23.03 22.72
N ASP A 2 -30.40 -23.06 23.64
CA ASP A 2 -31.82 -23.00 23.27
C ASP A 2 -32.30 -21.56 23.01
N LYS A 3 -33.13 -21.38 21.99
CA LYS A 3 -33.59 -20.05 21.53
C LYS A 3 -34.73 -19.55 22.42
N LYS A 4 -34.43 -19.10 23.65
CA LYS A 4 -35.42 -18.59 24.64
C LYS A 4 -36.48 -17.67 23.99
N PRO A 5 -37.78 -17.83 24.32
CA PRO A 5 -38.86 -17.05 23.74
C PRO A 5 -38.80 -15.58 24.16
N LEU A 6 -39.54 -14.72 23.45
CA LEU A 6 -39.46 -13.27 23.60
C LEU A 6 -39.90 -12.81 24.99
N ASN A 7 -40.92 -13.44 25.60
CA ASN A 7 -41.37 -13.12 26.95
C ASN A 7 -40.27 -13.36 28.00
N THR A 8 -39.56 -14.49 27.95
CA THR A 8 -38.43 -14.76 28.86
C THR A 8 -37.33 -13.72 28.73
N LEU A 9 -37.03 -13.26 27.51
CA LEU A 9 -35.98 -12.29 27.25
C LEU A 9 -36.33 -10.88 27.78
N ILE A 10 -37.59 -10.43 27.65
CA ILE A 10 -38.00 -9.12 28.17
C ILE A 10 -38.23 -9.15 29.69
N SER A 11 -38.71 -10.26 30.26
CA SER A 11 -38.82 -10.42 31.71
C SER A 11 -37.45 -10.42 32.41
N ALA A 12 -36.42 -10.99 31.77
CA ALA A 12 -35.07 -11.05 32.32
C ALA A 12 -34.32 -9.69 32.27
N THR A 13 -34.65 -8.83 31.29
CA THR A 13 -33.96 -7.52 31.12
C THR A 13 -34.74 -6.33 31.65
N GLY A 14 -36.08 -6.41 31.75
CA GLY A 14 -36.94 -5.25 31.98
C GLY A 14 -36.98 -4.25 30.81
N LEU A 15 -36.41 -4.61 29.65
CA LEU A 15 -36.19 -3.72 28.51
C LEU A 15 -36.84 -4.25 27.23
N TRP A 16 -37.53 -3.34 26.53
CA TRP A 16 -38.00 -3.56 25.17
C TRP A 16 -37.01 -2.96 24.16
N MET A 17 -36.91 -3.56 22.98
CA MET A 17 -36.13 -3.00 21.88
C MET A 17 -36.95 -2.90 20.59
N SER A 18 -37.02 -1.66 20.08
CA SER A 18 -37.75 -1.33 18.86
C SER A 18 -37.12 -1.95 17.60
N ARG A 19 -37.89 -2.00 16.51
CA ARG A 19 -37.38 -2.40 15.18
C ARG A 19 -36.24 -1.49 14.67
N THR A 20 -36.13 -0.26 15.19
CA THR A 20 -35.10 0.73 14.86
C THR A 20 -33.88 0.72 15.80
N GLY A 21 -33.83 -0.22 16.76
CA GLY A 21 -32.70 -0.37 17.69
C GLY A 21 -32.74 0.59 18.90
N THR A 22 -33.88 1.23 19.18
CA THR A 22 -34.08 2.03 20.40
C THR A 22 -34.41 1.09 21.56
N ILE A 23 -33.71 1.22 22.70
CA ILE A 23 -34.10 0.59 23.97
C ILE A 23 -35.15 1.46 24.68
N HIS A 24 -36.21 0.83 25.16
CA HIS A 24 -37.25 1.40 25.99
C HIS A 24 -37.33 0.62 27.32
N LYS A 25 -37.54 1.32 28.44
CA LYS A 25 -37.80 0.66 29.73
C LYS A 25 -39.25 0.15 29.74
N ILE A 26 -39.47 -1.12 30.09
CA ILE A 26 -40.81 -1.67 30.24
C ILE A 26 -41.36 -1.21 31.60
N LYS A 27 -42.61 -0.75 31.61
CA LYS A 27 -43.36 -0.42 32.82
C LYS A 27 -44.25 -1.60 33.23
N HIS A 28 -44.89 -2.25 32.26
CA HIS A 28 -45.69 -3.45 32.48
C HIS A 28 -45.72 -4.31 31.20
N HIS A 29 -45.84 -5.63 31.35
CA HIS A 29 -46.13 -6.53 30.22
C HIS A 29 -46.98 -7.72 30.65
N GLU A 30 -47.87 -8.14 29.76
CA GLU A 30 -48.75 -9.30 29.93
C GLU A 30 -48.56 -10.28 28.75
N VAL A 31 -48.74 -11.57 28.97
CA VAL A 31 -48.64 -12.61 27.93
C VAL A 31 -49.96 -13.35 27.82
N SER A 32 -50.64 -13.22 26.67
CA SER A 32 -51.91 -13.89 26.40
C SER A 32 -51.82 -14.72 25.13
N ARG A 33 -51.99 -16.04 25.28
CA ARG A 33 -51.81 -17.07 24.24
C ARG A 33 -50.44 -16.91 23.54
N SER A 34 -50.43 -16.49 22.28
CA SER A 34 -49.24 -16.30 21.44
C SER A 34 -48.75 -14.85 21.37
N LYS A 35 -49.40 -13.91 22.07
CA LYS A 35 -49.10 -12.47 22.05
C LYS A 35 -48.58 -11.98 23.41
N ILE A 36 -47.78 -10.92 23.34
CA ILE A 36 -47.29 -10.13 24.47
C ILE A 36 -47.81 -8.71 24.28
N TYR A 37 -48.41 -8.16 25.33
CA TYR A 37 -48.83 -6.77 25.44
C TYR A 37 -47.78 -6.06 26.29
N ILE A 38 -47.24 -4.94 25.81
CA ILE A 38 -46.11 -4.25 26.46
C ILE A 38 -46.44 -2.75 26.57
N GLU A 39 -46.42 -2.25 27.80
CA GLU A 39 -46.42 -0.84 28.13
C GLU A 39 -44.99 -0.38 28.47
N MET A 40 -44.53 0.67 27.80
CA MET A 40 -43.21 1.26 28.03
C MET A 40 -43.32 2.50 28.92
N ALA A 41 -42.27 2.78 29.70
CA ALA A 41 -42.22 3.92 30.62
C ALA A 41 -42.34 5.31 29.96
N CYS A 42 -42.35 5.37 28.62
CA CYS A 42 -42.61 6.58 27.84
C CYS A 42 -44.10 6.82 27.49
N GLY A 43 -45.01 5.93 27.91
CA GLY A 43 -46.43 5.96 27.56
C GLY A 43 -46.79 5.29 26.23
N ASP A 44 -45.80 4.72 25.54
CA ASP A 44 -46.03 3.94 24.31
C ASP A 44 -46.52 2.52 24.67
N HIS A 45 -47.49 1.99 23.94
CA HIS A 45 -48.00 0.62 24.07
C HIS A 45 -47.84 -0.15 22.76
N LEU A 46 -47.56 -1.46 22.82
CA LEU A 46 -47.51 -2.33 21.63
C LEU A 46 -47.88 -3.79 21.93
N VAL A 47 -48.31 -4.50 20.87
CA VAL A 47 -48.65 -5.92 20.92
C VAL A 47 -47.80 -6.68 19.91
N VAL A 48 -47.12 -7.74 20.36
CA VAL A 48 -46.16 -8.53 19.54
C VAL A 48 -46.32 -10.02 19.77
N ASN A 49 -46.03 -10.83 18.75
CA ASN A 49 -46.05 -12.29 18.89
C ASN A 49 -44.85 -12.77 19.73
N ASN A 50 -45.06 -13.75 20.61
CA ASN A 50 -44.03 -14.33 21.48
C ASN A 50 -43.07 -15.26 20.71
N SER A 51 -42.34 -14.71 19.73
CA SER A 51 -41.52 -15.46 18.79
C SER A 51 -40.07 -15.62 19.25
N ARG A 52 -39.61 -16.88 19.33
CA ARG A 52 -38.21 -17.29 19.55
C ARG A 52 -37.25 -16.72 18.48
N SER A 53 -37.74 -16.39 17.27
CA SER A 53 -36.94 -16.02 16.10
C SER A 53 -36.98 -14.52 15.71
N SER A 54 -37.83 -13.72 16.35
CA SER A 54 -38.03 -12.29 16.03
C SER A 54 -36.75 -11.43 16.08
N ARG A 55 -36.72 -10.31 15.34
CA ARG A 55 -35.59 -9.36 15.34
C ARG A 55 -35.28 -8.85 16.75
N THR A 56 -36.30 -8.55 17.55
CA THR A 56 -36.13 -8.15 18.96
C THR A 56 -35.58 -9.28 19.82
N ALA A 57 -36.11 -10.51 19.73
CA ALA A 57 -35.55 -11.67 20.46
C ALA A 57 -34.09 -11.97 20.08
N ARG A 58 -33.72 -11.75 18.80
CA ARG A 58 -32.32 -11.83 18.34
C ARG A 58 -31.46 -10.73 18.96
N ALA A 59 -31.90 -9.47 18.88
CA ALA A 59 -31.12 -8.33 19.36
C ALA A 59 -30.92 -8.33 20.88
N LEU A 60 -31.93 -8.73 21.67
CA LEU A 60 -31.83 -8.93 23.12
C LEU A 60 -30.77 -9.99 23.47
N ARG A 61 -30.75 -11.15 22.78
CA ARG A 61 -29.75 -12.22 23.02
C ARG A 61 -28.32 -11.91 22.57
N HIS A 62 -28.12 -10.86 21.77
CA HIS A 62 -26.80 -10.39 21.38
C HIS A 62 -26.43 -9.05 22.02
N HIS A 63 -27.26 -8.53 22.92
CA HIS A 63 -27.05 -7.28 23.65
C HIS A 63 -26.83 -6.04 22.74
N LYS A 64 -27.30 -6.08 21.48
CA LYS A 64 -27.04 -5.05 20.46
C LYS A 64 -28.15 -4.01 20.41
N TYR A 65 -27.84 -2.74 20.67
CA TYR A 65 -28.76 -1.60 20.54
C TYR A 65 -28.09 -0.42 19.82
N ARG A 66 -28.90 0.60 19.43
CA ARG A 66 -28.42 1.82 18.74
C ARG A 66 -28.51 3.09 19.60
N LYS A 67 -29.54 3.20 20.45
CA LYS A 67 -29.74 4.33 21.37
C LYS A 67 -30.79 4.01 22.44
N THR A 68 -30.85 4.78 23.51
CA THR A 68 -31.94 4.75 24.50
C THR A 68 -33.08 5.68 24.12
N CYS A 69 -34.30 5.38 24.58
CA CYS A 69 -35.46 6.25 24.42
C CYS A 69 -35.37 7.43 25.41
N LYS A 70 -35.22 8.66 24.88
CA LYS A 70 -35.12 9.90 25.68
C LYS A 70 -36.30 10.10 26.65
N ARG A 71 -37.49 9.56 26.35
CA ARG A 71 -38.68 9.64 27.22
C ARG A 71 -38.68 8.56 28.32
N CYS A 72 -38.11 7.38 28.08
CA CYS A 72 -38.08 6.29 29.07
C CYS A 72 -37.13 6.52 30.25
N ARG A 73 -36.15 7.43 30.12
CA ARG A 73 -35.07 7.65 31.11
C ARG A 73 -34.46 6.32 31.59
N VAL A 74 -34.07 5.46 30.64
CA VAL A 74 -33.33 4.22 30.92
C VAL A 74 -32.04 4.59 31.66
N SER A 75 -31.81 4.05 32.85
CA SER A 75 -30.62 4.39 33.62
C SER A 75 -29.39 3.63 33.10
N ASP A 76 -28.21 4.17 33.36
CA ASP A 76 -26.95 3.49 33.00
C ASP A 76 -26.79 2.17 33.77
N GLU A 77 -27.46 2.01 34.91
CA GLU A 77 -27.55 0.76 35.66
C GLU A 77 -28.38 -0.30 34.91
N ASP A 78 -29.53 0.07 34.35
CA ASP A 78 -30.34 -0.83 33.50
C ASP A 78 -29.54 -1.21 32.24
N LEU A 79 -28.81 -0.25 31.67
CA LEU A 79 -27.99 -0.43 30.47
C LEU A 79 -26.78 -1.34 30.72
N ASN A 80 -26.10 -1.16 31.87
CA ASN A 80 -24.99 -2.01 32.30
C ASN A 80 -25.47 -3.43 32.64
N LYS A 81 -26.62 -3.59 33.31
CA LYS A 81 -27.27 -4.91 33.50
C LYS A 81 -27.63 -5.57 32.16
N PHE A 82 -28.06 -4.78 31.17
CA PHE A 82 -28.34 -5.29 29.82
C PHE A 82 -27.09 -5.71 29.05
N LEU A 83 -25.95 -5.02 29.24
CA LEU A 83 -24.69 -5.32 28.55
C LEU A 83 -23.85 -6.40 29.25
N THR A 84 -24.02 -6.57 30.56
CA THR A 84 -23.32 -7.60 31.33
C THR A 84 -23.93 -8.96 31.04
N LYS A 85 -23.14 -9.92 30.55
CA LYS A 85 -23.60 -11.30 30.38
C LYS A 85 -23.93 -11.89 31.75
N ALA A 86 -25.21 -12.10 32.03
CA ALA A 86 -25.63 -12.94 33.13
C ALA A 86 -25.22 -14.39 32.83
N ASN A 87 -24.22 -14.90 33.55
CA ASN A 87 -23.98 -16.33 33.62
C ASN A 87 -25.13 -16.95 34.43
N GLU A 88 -25.98 -17.75 33.77
CA GLU A 88 -26.83 -18.70 34.47
C GLU A 88 -25.94 -19.83 34.97
N ASP A 89 -25.54 -19.76 36.25
CA ASP A 89 -25.78 -20.83 37.22
C ASP A 89 -25.28 -20.41 38.61
N GLN A 90 -26.23 -20.13 39.51
CA GLN A 90 -25.96 -20.09 40.95
C GLN A 90 -27.22 -20.31 41.80
N THR A 91 -27.75 -21.54 41.75
CA THR A 91 -28.60 -22.05 42.83
C THR A 91 -27.80 -22.03 44.15
N SER A 92 -28.31 -21.34 45.16
CA SER A 92 -27.54 -21.04 46.37
C SER A 92 -27.41 -22.24 47.33
N VAL A 93 -26.22 -22.85 47.40
CA VAL A 93 -25.79 -23.72 48.50
C VAL A 93 -24.41 -23.28 48.98
N LYS A 94 -24.21 -23.15 50.30
CA LYS A 94 -22.99 -22.61 50.94
C LYS A 94 -22.02 -23.72 51.37
N VAL A 95 -20.73 -23.63 51.04
CA VAL A 95 -19.57 -24.15 51.83
C VAL A 95 -18.33 -23.22 51.58
N LYS A 96 -17.31 -23.29 52.44
CA LYS A 96 -16.19 -22.32 52.60
C LYS A 96 -14.97 -22.50 51.66
N VAL A 97 -14.54 -21.36 51.09
CA VAL A 97 -13.18 -20.75 51.10
C VAL A 97 -11.96 -21.57 51.62
N VAL A 98 -10.88 -21.60 50.81
CA VAL A 98 -9.46 -21.33 51.19
C VAL A 98 -8.76 -20.59 50.02
N SER A 99 -7.72 -19.79 50.27
CA SER A 99 -6.92 -19.01 49.28
C SER A 99 -5.44 -19.42 49.28
N ALA A 100 -4.67 -19.28 48.19
CA ALA A 100 -3.78 -18.14 47.81
C ALA A 100 -2.55 -18.72 47.03
N PRO A 101 -1.52 -17.97 46.55
CA PRO A 101 -1.33 -16.52 46.46
C PRO A 101 -0.91 -16.00 45.04
N THR A 102 -0.69 -14.69 44.93
CA THR A 102 -0.33 -13.94 43.71
C THR A 102 1.18 -13.92 43.39
N ARG A 103 1.54 -13.75 42.10
CA ARG A 103 2.76 -13.02 41.67
C ARG A 103 2.47 -12.07 40.50
N THR A 104 3.38 -11.10 40.29
CA THR A 104 3.08 -9.79 39.70
C THR A 104 3.54 -9.60 38.25
N LYS A 105 2.88 -8.66 37.56
CA LYS A 105 3.27 -8.17 36.22
C LYS A 105 4.60 -7.38 36.28
N LYS A 106 5.38 -7.44 35.20
CA LYS A 106 6.34 -6.38 34.81
C LYS A 106 5.96 -5.84 33.43
N ALA A 107 6.24 -4.57 33.19
CA ALA A 107 6.09 -3.91 31.90
C ALA A 107 7.46 -3.67 31.24
N MET A 108 7.49 -3.34 29.95
CA MET A 108 8.69 -2.89 29.23
C MET A 108 8.47 -1.51 28.57
N PRO A 109 9.49 -0.64 28.52
CA PRO A 109 9.40 0.73 28.00
C PRO A 109 9.76 0.87 26.51
N LYS A 110 9.76 2.11 26.02
CA LYS A 110 9.94 2.49 24.60
C LYS A 110 11.42 2.55 24.16
N SER A 111 11.65 2.22 22.88
CA SER A 111 12.56 2.85 21.88
C SER A 111 13.95 3.38 22.27
N VAL A 112 14.99 2.98 21.49
CA VAL A 112 15.95 3.87 20.77
C VAL A 112 16.82 3.01 19.82
N ALA A 113 17.37 3.60 18.76
CA ALA A 113 18.07 2.90 17.66
C ALA A 113 19.62 2.91 17.76
N ARG A 114 20.30 1.98 17.04
CA ARG A 114 21.70 2.12 16.62
C ARG A 114 22.02 1.27 15.37
N ALA A 115 23.02 1.71 14.59
CA ALA A 115 23.49 1.08 13.33
C ALA A 115 24.67 0.08 13.53
N PRO A 116 25.01 -0.77 12.53
CA PRO A 116 25.85 -1.98 12.72
C PRO A 116 27.30 -1.88 12.19
N LYS A 117 28.16 -2.84 12.61
CA LYS A 117 29.41 -3.40 12.00
C LYS A 117 30.22 -4.17 13.07
N PRO A 118 31.20 -5.04 12.74
CA PRO A 118 31.31 -5.94 11.58
C PRO A 118 31.77 -7.39 11.97
N LEU A 119 31.87 -8.27 10.96
CA LEU A 119 32.71 -9.48 10.81
C LEU A 119 33.57 -9.99 11.98
N GLU A 120 33.49 -11.31 12.23
CA GLU A 120 34.67 -12.15 12.54
C GLU A 120 34.50 -13.58 11.96
N ASN A 121 35.60 -14.30 11.72
CA ASN A 121 35.63 -15.56 10.95
C ASN A 121 35.63 -16.81 11.85
N THR A 122 35.23 -17.97 11.29
CA THR A 122 35.84 -19.26 11.67
C THR A 122 35.70 -20.31 10.55
N GLU A 123 36.83 -20.74 9.99
CA GLU A 123 37.00 -22.06 9.34
C GLU A 123 37.10 -23.12 10.47
N ALA A 124 36.91 -24.44 10.35
CA ALA A 124 36.89 -25.40 9.24
C ALA A 124 36.07 -26.65 9.72
N ALA A 125 36.02 -27.84 9.12
CA ALA A 125 36.76 -28.43 7.99
C ALA A 125 35.97 -29.56 7.29
N GLN A 126 36.25 -29.71 5.99
CA GLN A 126 36.42 -30.97 5.24
C GLN A 126 35.63 -32.24 5.62
N ALA A 127 34.78 -32.70 4.69
CA ALA A 127 34.73 -34.10 4.27
C ALA A 127 34.21 -34.25 2.82
N GLN A 128 35.05 -34.74 1.91
CA GLN A 128 34.65 -35.51 0.72
C GLN A 128 35.35 -36.88 0.79
N PRO A 129 34.91 -37.89 0.03
CA PRO A 129 35.58 -38.11 -1.26
C PRO A 129 34.71 -38.70 -2.40
N SER A 130 35.04 -38.31 -3.64
CA SER A 130 34.90 -39.10 -4.90
C SER A 130 33.49 -39.50 -5.41
N GLY A 131 33.26 -39.66 -6.72
CA GLY A 131 34.17 -39.41 -7.86
C GLY A 131 33.62 -39.90 -9.22
N SER A 132 34.44 -39.78 -10.28
CA SER A 132 34.13 -39.96 -11.72
C SER A 132 33.17 -38.89 -12.31
N LYS A 133 33.57 -38.03 -13.27
CA LYS A 133 34.19 -38.19 -14.61
C LYS A 133 33.21 -38.65 -15.69
N PHE A 134 32.93 -37.78 -16.68
CA PHE A 134 33.41 -37.95 -18.05
C PHE A 134 33.19 -36.71 -18.93
N SER A 135 34.16 -36.43 -19.80
CA SER A 135 34.00 -35.69 -21.06
C SER A 135 34.73 -36.50 -22.14
N PRO A 136 34.33 -36.39 -23.41
CA PRO A 136 35.32 -36.10 -24.45
C PRO A 136 34.82 -35.06 -25.47
N ALA A 137 35.60 -34.84 -26.53
CA ALA A 137 35.52 -33.64 -27.38
C ALA A 137 35.21 -33.92 -28.88
N ILE A 138 35.05 -32.80 -29.60
CA ILE A 138 34.99 -32.54 -31.06
C ILE A 138 35.65 -33.58 -32.01
N PRO A 139 35.15 -33.69 -33.27
CA PRO A 139 35.99 -33.37 -34.44
C PRO A 139 35.28 -32.50 -35.53
N VAL A 140 35.95 -31.45 -36.09
CA VAL A 140 36.53 -31.34 -37.48
C VAL A 140 35.47 -31.23 -38.61
N SER A 141 35.44 -30.29 -39.59
CA SER A 141 36.41 -29.73 -40.58
C SER A 141 35.77 -28.51 -41.33
N THR A 142 36.30 -27.67 -42.27
CA THR A 142 37.65 -27.17 -42.72
C THR A 142 37.48 -25.98 -43.72
N GLN A 143 38.37 -24.96 -43.69
CA GLN A 143 38.81 -24.05 -44.79
C GLN A 143 37.76 -23.14 -45.51
N GLU A 144 38.06 -22.06 -46.26
CA GLU A 144 39.30 -21.44 -46.84
C GLU A 144 39.41 -19.92 -46.46
N SER A 145 40.56 -19.37 -46.03
CA SER A 145 41.54 -18.53 -46.78
C SER A 145 41.00 -17.57 -47.86
N VAL A 146 41.29 -16.25 -47.85
CA VAL A 146 42.48 -15.55 -48.44
C VAL A 146 42.29 -14.01 -48.21
N SER A 147 43.23 -13.06 -48.10
CA SER A 147 44.68 -12.94 -47.74
C SER A 147 45.03 -11.42 -47.57
N VAL A 148 46.31 -11.04 -47.38
CA VAL A 148 46.84 -9.63 -47.39
C VAL A 148 47.98 -9.50 -48.44
N PRO A 149 48.31 -8.30 -48.98
CA PRO A 149 49.34 -7.38 -48.43
C PRO A 149 48.91 -5.89 -48.50
N ALA A 150 49.53 -4.85 -47.91
CA ALA A 150 50.76 -4.55 -47.14
C ALA A 150 51.64 -3.46 -47.81
N SER A 151 51.89 -2.37 -47.07
CA SER A 151 52.95 -1.35 -47.22
C SER A 151 53.05 -0.48 -48.49
N VAL A 152 53.31 0.83 -48.31
CA VAL A 152 54.56 1.52 -48.71
C VAL A 152 54.51 3.00 -48.25
N SER A 153 55.66 3.55 -47.84
CA SER A 153 55.84 4.96 -47.47
C SER A 153 56.57 5.73 -48.58
N THR A 154 56.22 6.99 -48.85
CA THR A 154 57.08 7.88 -49.66
C THR A 154 57.04 9.32 -49.15
N SER A 155 58.17 10.01 -49.24
CA SER A 155 58.37 11.42 -48.85
C SER A 155 59.04 12.21 -49.97
N ILE A 156 58.76 13.53 -50.03
CA ILE A 156 59.36 14.58 -50.87
C ILE A 156 58.87 15.90 -50.23
N SER A 157 59.74 16.73 -49.64
CA SER A 157 60.44 17.87 -50.27
C SER A 157 59.48 19.02 -50.68
N SER A 158 59.75 20.31 -50.44
CA SER A 158 60.93 21.00 -49.86
C SER A 158 60.66 22.52 -49.67
N ILE A 159 61.71 23.26 -49.24
CA ILE A 159 61.94 24.73 -49.36
C ILE A 159 61.99 25.50 -48.02
N SER A 160 62.94 26.43 -47.96
CA SER A 160 63.47 27.16 -46.81
C SER A 160 63.15 28.65 -46.84
N THR A 161 62.99 29.28 -45.67
CA THR A 161 63.76 30.47 -45.20
C THR A 161 63.41 30.74 -43.72
N GLY A 162 64.25 31.29 -42.86
CA GLY A 162 65.64 31.75 -43.08
C GLY A 162 65.90 33.16 -42.54
N ALA A 163 65.84 33.36 -41.22
CA ALA A 163 66.25 34.64 -40.60
C ALA A 163 66.76 34.43 -39.16
N THR A 164 67.99 34.88 -38.89
CA THR A 164 68.61 34.92 -37.56
C THR A 164 68.65 36.34 -37.01
N ALA A 165 68.31 36.54 -35.75
CA ALA A 165 68.72 37.71 -34.97
C ALA A 165 68.97 37.29 -33.51
N SER A 166 70.05 37.77 -32.92
CA SER A 166 70.44 37.49 -31.53
C SER A 166 70.76 38.80 -30.82
N ALA A 167 70.28 38.97 -29.58
CA ALA A 167 70.61 40.10 -28.73
C ALA A 167 70.67 39.66 -27.27
N LEU A 168 71.82 39.90 -26.64
CA LEU A 168 72.05 39.74 -25.20
C LEU A 168 71.49 40.96 -24.42
N VAL A 169 71.23 40.80 -23.13
CA VAL A 169 71.84 41.57 -22.00
C VAL A 169 71.06 41.38 -20.69
N LYS A 170 71.83 41.23 -19.59
CA LYS A 170 71.59 41.50 -18.15
C LYS A 170 70.18 42.02 -17.76
N GLY A 171 69.50 41.53 -16.72
CA GLY A 171 69.94 40.76 -15.56
C GLY A 171 70.02 41.63 -14.29
N ASN A 172 69.20 41.33 -13.28
CA ASN A 172 69.26 41.95 -11.94
C ASN A 172 68.62 41.02 -10.89
N THR A 173 68.98 41.14 -9.62
CA THR A 173 68.55 40.24 -8.52
C THR A 173 67.96 40.99 -7.32
N ASN A 174 67.34 40.23 -6.41
CA ASN A 174 66.78 40.61 -5.09
C ASN A 174 65.35 41.23 -5.12
N PRO A 175 64.59 41.14 -4.00
CA PRO A 175 64.36 39.89 -3.25
C PRO A 175 62.88 39.68 -2.85
N ILE A 176 62.56 38.43 -2.48
CA ILE A 176 61.47 37.98 -1.58
C ILE A 176 60.22 38.88 -1.47
N THR A 177 59.12 38.44 -2.09
CA THR A 177 57.80 38.48 -1.44
C THR A 177 57.07 37.18 -1.71
N SER A 178 56.99 36.29 -0.71
CA SER A 178 56.16 35.09 -0.80
C SER A 178 54.69 35.48 -0.68
N MET A 179 54.06 35.86 -1.79
CA MET A 179 52.61 35.95 -1.84
C MET A 179 52.04 34.55 -1.64
N SER A 180 51.54 34.28 -0.43
CA SER A 180 50.64 33.17 -0.20
C SER A 180 49.49 33.30 -1.19
N ALA A 181 49.28 32.27 -2.02
CA ALA A 181 48.09 32.21 -2.86
C ALA A 181 46.86 32.38 -1.96
N PRO A 182 45.82 33.14 -2.40
CA PRO A 182 44.61 33.26 -1.61
C PRO A 182 44.08 31.86 -1.32
N VAL A 183 44.02 31.49 -0.04
CA VAL A 183 43.38 30.24 0.38
C VAL A 183 41.98 30.30 -0.20
N GLN A 184 41.64 29.36 -1.09
CA GLN A 184 40.32 29.32 -1.70
C GLN A 184 39.31 29.20 -0.57
N ALA A 185 38.58 30.28 -0.30
CA ALA A 185 37.56 30.31 0.72
C ALA A 185 36.50 29.28 0.31
N SER A 186 36.45 28.17 1.05
CA SER A 186 35.49 27.10 0.82
C SER A 186 34.09 27.71 0.76
N ALA A 187 33.32 27.37 -0.28
CA ALA A 187 32.01 27.99 -0.48
C ALA A 187 31.15 27.85 0.79
N PRO A 188 30.45 28.92 1.21
CA PRO A 188 29.68 28.89 2.44
C PRO A 188 28.64 27.78 2.41
N ALA A 189 28.44 27.11 3.55
CA ALA A 189 27.55 25.97 3.66
C ALA A 189 26.13 26.29 3.17
N LEU A 190 25.54 25.34 2.43
CA LEU A 190 24.21 25.51 1.85
C LEU A 190 23.14 25.68 2.95
N THR A 191 22.30 26.69 2.81
CA THR A 191 21.10 26.84 3.64
C THR A 191 20.08 25.75 3.31
N LYS A 192 19.18 25.43 4.25
CA LYS A 192 18.12 24.42 4.05
C LYS A 192 17.32 24.64 2.75
N SER A 193 16.95 25.88 2.44
CA SER A 193 16.23 26.25 1.21
C SER A 193 17.04 25.97 -0.07
N GLN A 194 18.35 26.23 -0.03
CA GLN A 194 19.26 25.90 -1.15
C GLN A 194 19.41 24.39 -1.32
N THR A 195 19.57 23.64 -0.22
CA THR A 195 19.60 22.18 -0.24
C THR A 195 18.29 21.61 -0.82
N ASP A 196 17.13 22.12 -0.38
CA ASP A 196 15.82 21.69 -0.87
C ASP A 196 15.65 21.94 -2.37
N ARG A 197 16.11 23.10 -2.87
CA ARG A 197 16.12 23.40 -4.31
C ARG A 197 16.99 22.42 -5.10
N LEU A 198 18.16 22.05 -4.59
CA LEU A 198 19.02 21.06 -5.24
C LEU A 198 18.46 19.63 -5.12
N GLU A 199 17.82 19.26 -4.00
CA GLU A 199 17.13 17.96 -3.82
C GLU A 199 15.93 17.77 -4.76
N VAL A 200 15.21 18.85 -5.10
CA VAL A 200 14.15 18.83 -6.13
C VAL A 200 14.72 18.62 -7.53
N LEU A 201 15.91 19.17 -7.82
CA LEU A 201 16.55 19.09 -9.14
C LEU A 201 17.40 17.83 -9.35
N LEU A 202 17.94 17.21 -8.29
CA LEU A 202 18.67 15.95 -8.34
C LEU A 202 17.79 14.79 -8.84
N ASN A 203 18.33 13.89 -9.64
CA ASN A 203 17.73 12.60 -9.97
C ASN A 203 18.57 11.45 -9.36
N PRO A 204 18.03 10.23 -9.20
CA PRO A 204 18.77 9.10 -8.63
C PRO A 204 20.06 8.76 -9.40
N LYS A 205 20.08 9.05 -10.71
CA LYS A 205 21.25 8.90 -11.60
C LYS A 205 22.35 9.97 -11.47
N ASP A 206 22.22 10.96 -10.56
CA ASP A 206 23.23 12.00 -10.40
C ASP A 206 24.23 11.69 -9.28
N GLU A 207 25.46 11.34 -9.66
CA GLU A 207 26.61 11.21 -8.75
C GLU A 207 27.16 12.57 -8.27
N ILE A 208 26.29 13.50 -7.89
CA ILE A 208 26.66 14.85 -7.42
C ILE A 208 26.66 14.91 -5.89
N SER A 209 27.84 15.07 -5.30
CA SER A 209 27.97 15.45 -3.90
C SER A 209 27.60 16.93 -3.69
N LEU A 210 26.58 17.19 -2.88
CA LEU A 210 26.21 18.54 -2.45
C LEU A 210 27.30 19.21 -1.58
N ASN A 211 28.21 18.42 -1.01
CA ASN A 211 29.36 18.89 -0.22
C ASN A 211 30.63 19.10 -1.07
N SER A 212 30.50 19.23 -2.40
CA SER A 212 31.63 19.35 -3.35
C SER A 212 32.39 20.68 -3.32
N GLY A 213 32.12 21.56 -2.36
CA GLY A 213 32.78 22.87 -2.21
C GLY A 213 32.42 23.92 -3.27
N LYS A 214 31.58 23.58 -4.25
CA LYS A 214 31.06 24.50 -5.26
C LYS A 214 29.97 25.42 -4.68
N PRO A 215 29.87 26.68 -5.14
CA PRO A 215 28.80 27.57 -4.74
C PRO A 215 27.44 27.10 -5.29
N PHE A 216 26.37 27.38 -4.53
CA PHE A 216 24.98 27.00 -4.87
C PHE A 216 24.60 27.25 -6.34
N ARG A 217 24.96 28.41 -6.91
CA ARG A 217 24.60 28.77 -8.30
C ARG A 217 25.22 27.86 -9.36
N GLU A 218 26.42 27.31 -9.12
CA GLU A 218 27.04 26.35 -10.04
C GLU A 218 26.33 24.99 -9.97
N LEU A 219 26.00 24.53 -8.76
CA LEU A 219 25.26 23.28 -8.54
C LEU A 219 23.85 23.35 -9.14
N GLU A 220 23.16 24.48 -8.95
CA GLU A 220 21.85 24.72 -9.56
C GLU A 220 21.95 24.77 -11.08
N SER A 221 22.87 25.56 -11.65
CA SER A 221 23.04 25.68 -13.11
C SER A 221 23.35 24.34 -13.79
N GLU A 222 24.25 23.53 -13.21
CA GLU A 222 24.57 22.19 -13.70
C GLU A 222 23.35 21.25 -13.66
N LEU A 223 22.62 21.20 -12.53
CA LEU A 223 21.42 20.38 -12.42
C LEU A 223 20.31 20.84 -13.37
N LEU A 224 20.10 22.14 -13.52
CA LEU A 224 19.15 22.70 -14.49
C LEU A 224 19.51 22.34 -15.94
N SER A 225 20.80 22.41 -16.30
CA SER A 225 21.30 21.96 -17.60
C SER A 225 21.02 20.48 -17.83
N ARG A 226 21.27 19.61 -16.83
CA ARG A 226 20.95 18.18 -16.90
C ARG A 226 19.45 17.90 -17.04
N ARG A 227 18.61 18.52 -16.21
CA ARG A 227 17.15 18.28 -16.26
C ARG A 227 16.52 18.77 -17.57
N LYS A 228 17.03 19.87 -18.14
CA LYS A 228 16.61 20.33 -19.48
C LYS A 228 17.01 19.33 -20.58
N LYS A 229 18.22 18.77 -20.51
CA LYS A 229 18.64 17.68 -21.42
C LYS A 229 17.83 16.40 -21.23
N ASP A 230 17.54 16.01 -19.99
CA ASP A 230 16.73 14.81 -19.69
C ASP A 230 15.32 14.91 -20.32
N LEU A 231 14.67 16.08 -20.23
CA LEU A 231 13.37 16.32 -20.88
C LEU A 231 13.48 16.40 -22.41
N GLN A 232 14.53 17.03 -22.95
CA GLN A 232 14.79 17.07 -24.40
C GLN A 232 14.99 15.66 -24.98
N GLN A 233 15.70 14.78 -24.25
CA GLN A 233 15.89 13.38 -24.64
C GLN A 233 14.55 12.64 -24.69
N ILE A 234 13.73 12.70 -23.62
CA ILE A 234 12.41 12.04 -23.60
C ILE A 234 11.51 12.58 -24.73
N TYR A 235 11.59 13.87 -25.04
CA TYR A 235 10.82 14.48 -26.13
C TYR A 235 11.28 14.04 -27.53
N ALA A 236 12.58 13.77 -27.73
CA ALA A 236 13.13 13.26 -28.98
C ALA A 236 12.87 11.74 -29.16
N GLU A 237 12.95 10.98 -28.06
CA GLU A 237 12.91 9.51 -28.05
C GLU A 237 11.47 8.98 -27.82
N GLU A 238 11.17 8.37 -26.66
CA GLU A 238 9.92 7.65 -26.43
C GLU A 238 8.67 8.54 -26.38
N ARG A 239 8.78 9.76 -25.83
CA ARG A 239 7.65 10.65 -25.46
C ARG A 239 6.61 10.03 -24.50
N GLU A 240 6.88 8.86 -23.92
CA GLU A 240 5.98 8.19 -22.98
C GLU A 240 6.10 8.73 -21.55
N ASN A 241 4.95 8.98 -20.90
CA ASN A 241 4.89 9.19 -19.46
C ASN A 241 4.99 7.84 -18.72
N TYR A 242 5.85 7.73 -17.71
CA TYR A 242 6.14 6.46 -17.02
C TYR A 242 4.91 5.81 -16.36
N LEU A 243 3.97 6.59 -15.81
CA LEU A 243 2.75 6.06 -15.19
C LEU A 243 1.79 5.49 -16.24
N GLY A 244 1.63 6.18 -17.37
CA GLY A 244 0.87 5.65 -18.51
C GLY A 244 1.55 4.45 -19.19
N LYS A 245 2.89 4.43 -19.24
CA LYS A 245 3.66 3.29 -19.76
C LYS A 245 3.50 2.06 -18.88
N LEU A 246 3.62 2.22 -17.56
CA LEU A 246 3.39 1.15 -16.59
C LEU A 246 1.94 0.66 -16.62
N GLU A 247 0.92 1.54 -16.77
CA GLU A 247 -0.47 1.11 -16.97
C GLU A 247 -0.58 0.18 -18.20
N ARG A 248 0.07 0.51 -19.32
CA ARG A 248 0.08 -0.35 -20.53
C ARG A 248 0.83 -1.68 -20.32
N GLU A 249 2.00 -1.65 -19.69
CA GLU A 249 2.80 -2.84 -19.34
C GLU A 249 1.96 -3.82 -18.50
N ILE A 250 1.32 -3.30 -17.44
CA ILE A 250 0.48 -4.08 -16.52
C ILE A 250 -0.82 -4.57 -17.22
N THR A 251 -1.53 -3.70 -17.96
CA THR A 251 -2.74 -4.10 -18.70
C THR A 251 -2.44 -5.26 -19.64
N ARG A 252 -1.30 -5.21 -20.36
CA ARG A 252 -0.88 -6.32 -21.22
C ARG A 252 -0.60 -7.59 -20.43
N PHE A 253 0.17 -7.51 -19.34
CA PHE A 253 0.53 -8.68 -18.52
C PHE A 253 -0.71 -9.49 -18.05
N PHE A 254 -1.78 -8.81 -17.67
CA PHE A 254 -3.02 -9.43 -17.20
C PHE A 254 -3.93 -9.92 -18.35
N VAL A 255 -4.03 -9.16 -19.45
CA VAL A 255 -4.77 -9.60 -20.65
C VAL A 255 -4.13 -10.84 -21.29
N ASP A 256 -2.81 -10.88 -21.42
CA ASP A 256 -2.06 -12.04 -21.95
C ASP A 256 -2.18 -13.28 -21.02
N ARG A 257 -2.65 -13.10 -19.77
CA ARG A 257 -3.00 -14.18 -18.81
C ARG A 257 -4.51 -14.46 -18.72
N GLY A 258 -5.30 -13.88 -19.62
CA GLY A 258 -6.76 -14.10 -19.72
C GLY A 258 -7.55 -13.49 -18.56
N PHE A 259 -7.11 -12.37 -18.01
CA PHE A 259 -7.96 -11.51 -17.18
C PHE A 259 -8.66 -10.47 -18.06
N LEU A 260 -9.95 -10.24 -17.84
CA LEU A 260 -10.71 -9.20 -18.53
C LEU A 260 -10.40 -7.81 -17.92
N GLU A 261 -10.00 -6.85 -18.76
CA GLU A 261 -9.85 -5.46 -18.32
C GLU A 261 -11.20 -4.81 -18.06
N ILE A 262 -11.33 -4.18 -16.91
CA ILE A 262 -12.48 -3.39 -16.47
C ILE A 262 -12.03 -1.94 -16.32
N LYS A 263 -12.81 -1.01 -16.88
CA LYS A 263 -12.77 0.42 -16.52
C LYS A 263 -14.13 0.77 -15.92
N SER A 264 -14.17 1.19 -14.65
CA SER A 264 -15.41 1.47 -13.93
C SER A 264 -15.47 2.93 -13.45
N PRO A 265 -16.63 3.44 -12.98
CA PRO A 265 -16.74 4.83 -12.54
C PRO A 265 -15.77 5.16 -11.40
N ILE A 266 -15.11 6.33 -11.51
CA ILE A 266 -14.30 6.92 -10.43
C ILE A 266 -15.20 7.50 -9.33
N LEU A 267 -16.31 8.14 -9.75
CA LEU A 267 -17.37 8.63 -8.87
C LEU A 267 -18.30 7.46 -8.50
N ILE A 268 -18.38 7.12 -7.21
CA ILE A 268 -19.19 6.00 -6.71
C ILE A 268 -20.14 6.44 -5.58
N PRO A 269 -21.27 5.73 -5.36
CA PRO A 269 -22.17 6.03 -4.25
C PRO A 269 -21.48 5.85 -2.90
N LEU A 270 -21.75 6.72 -1.93
CA LEU A 270 -21.31 6.56 -0.54
C LEU A 270 -21.85 5.27 0.11
N GLU A 271 -23.02 4.80 -0.34
CA GLU A 271 -23.59 3.49 0.02
C GLU A 271 -22.62 2.33 -0.27
N TYR A 272 -21.75 2.44 -1.27
CA TYR A 272 -20.74 1.42 -1.56
C TYR A 272 -19.62 1.41 -0.51
N ILE A 273 -19.31 2.55 0.12
CA ILE A 273 -18.32 2.66 1.20
C ILE A 273 -18.92 2.10 2.51
N GLU A 274 -20.16 2.47 2.82
CA GLU A 274 -20.90 1.90 3.96
C GLU A 274 -21.02 0.36 3.83
N ARG A 275 -21.26 -0.16 2.60
CA ARG A 275 -21.33 -1.60 2.31
C ARG A 275 -19.95 -2.30 2.22
N MET A 276 -18.83 -1.57 2.29
CA MET A 276 -17.50 -2.13 2.59
C MET A 276 -17.25 -2.24 4.11
N GLY A 277 -18.24 -1.92 4.95
CA GLY A 277 -18.08 -1.87 6.41
C GLY A 277 -17.43 -0.58 6.93
N ILE A 278 -17.27 0.43 6.07
CA ILE A 278 -16.63 1.70 6.40
C ILE A 278 -17.72 2.72 6.75
N ASP A 279 -18.22 2.65 7.98
CA ASP A 279 -19.22 3.60 8.48
C ASP A 279 -18.60 4.95 8.91
N ASN A 280 -19.47 5.95 9.15
CA ASN A 280 -19.09 7.33 9.45
C ASN A 280 -18.34 7.51 10.79
N ASP A 281 -18.31 6.51 11.66
CA ASP A 281 -17.58 6.54 12.93
C ASP A 281 -16.19 5.89 12.81
N THR A 282 -15.86 5.26 11.67
CA THR A 282 -14.51 4.73 11.38
C THR A 282 -13.51 5.81 10.97
N GLU A 283 -12.23 5.65 11.34
CA GLU A 283 -11.13 6.52 10.88
C GLU A 283 -11.02 6.57 9.34
N LEU A 284 -11.19 5.43 8.67
CA LEU A 284 -11.09 5.30 7.22
C LEU A 284 -12.17 6.13 6.48
N SER A 285 -13.33 6.39 7.11
CA SER A 285 -14.35 7.28 6.54
C SER A 285 -13.92 8.75 6.45
N LYS A 286 -12.96 9.19 7.29
CA LYS A 286 -12.42 10.56 7.28
C LYS A 286 -11.58 10.83 6.04
N GLN A 287 -10.93 9.80 5.50
CA GLN A 287 -10.14 9.88 4.27
C GLN A 287 -10.99 10.10 3.01
N ILE A 288 -12.31 9.92 3.06
CA ILE A 288 -13.17 9.94 1.87
C ILE A 288 -13.32 11.36 1.30
N PHE A 289 -13.00 11.54 0.02
CA PHE A 289 -13.35 12.71 -0.77
C PHE A 289 -14.82 12.62 -1.23
N ARG A 290 -15.73 13.26 -0.48
CA ARG A 290 -17.13 13.42 -0.87
C ARG A 290 -17.26 14.48 -1.96
N VAL A 291 -18.10 14.22 -2.95
CA VAL A 291 -18.39 15.14 -4.06
C VAL A 291 -19.75 15.82 -3.85
N ASP A 292 -20.75 15.07 -3.37
CA ASP A 292 -22.01 15.62 -2.90
C ASP A 292 -22.53 14.86 -1.65
N LYS A 293 -23.85 14.83 -1.43
CA LYS A 293 -24.49 14.11 -0.31
C LYS A 293 -24.53 12.58 -0.49
N ASN A 294 -24.41 12.10 -1.73
CA ASN A 294 -24.68 10.72 -2.13
C ASN A 294 -23.45 10.05 -2.76
N PHE A 295 -22.48 10.82 -3.29
CA PHE A 295 -21.34 10.34 -4.06
C PHE A 295 -19.99 10.78 -3.49
N CYS A 296 -18.97 9.95 -3.74
CA CYS A 296 -17.58 10.19 -3.41
C CYS A 296 -16.66 9.74 -4.54
N LEU A 297 -15.42 10.26 -4.55
CA LEU A 297 -14.34 9.67 -5.32
C LEU A 297 -13.92 8.35 -4.65
N ARG A 298 -13.73 7.30 -5.45
CA ARG A 298 -13.42 5.96 -4.94
C ARG A 298 -12.07 5.89 -4.20
N PRO A 299 -12.00 5.38 -2.95
CA PRO A 299 -10.75 5.19 -2.21
C PRO A 299 -10.06 3.83 -2.51
N MET A 300 -10.75 2.97 -3.25
CA MET A 300 -10.34 1.61 -3.63
C MET A 300 -11.22 1.13 -4.80
N LEU A 301 -10.75 0.13 -5.55
CA LEU A 301 -11.49 -0.44 -6.70
C LEU A 301 -12.50 -1.53 -6.31
N ALA A 302 -12.31 -2.17 -5.16
CA ALA A 302 -13.06 -3.36 -4.75
C ALA A 302 -14.59 -3.23 -4.89
N PRO A 303 -15.28 -2.14 -4.47
CA PRO A 303 -16.73 -2.00 -4.66
C PRO A 303 -17.23 -2.21 -6.10
N ASN A 304 -16.46 -1.77 -7.09
CA ASN A 304 -16.86 -1.90 -8.48
C ASN A 304 -16.53 -3.32 -8.99
N LEU A 305 -15.38 -3.88 -8.60
CA LEU A 305 -14.98 -5.25 -8.95
C LEU A 305 -15.94 -6.31 -8.34
N TYR A 306 -16.34 -6.16 -7.07
CA TYR A 306 -17.41 -6.97 -6.44
C TYR A 306 -18.71 -6.95 -7.27
N ASN A 307 -19.12 -5.77 -7.74
CA ASN A 307 -20.30 -5.64 -8.61
C ASN A 307 -20.10 -6.31 -9.98
N TYR A 308 -18.88 -6.30 -10.54
CA TYR A 308 -18.56 -6.94 -11.82
C TYR A 308 -18.51 -8.47 -11.69
N LEU A 309 -17.82 -9.03 -10.68
CA LEU A 309 -17.78 -10.48 -10.43
C LEU A 309 -19.19 -11.09 -10.38
N ARG A 310 -20.08 -10.57 -9.51
CA ARG A 310 -21.48 -11.03 -9.41
C ARG A 310 -22.30 -10.84 -10.71
N LYS A 311 -21.96 -9.86 -11.56
CA LYS A 311 -22.65 -9.66 -12.85
C LYS A 311 -22.16 -10.69 -13.88
N LEU A 312 -20.86 -10.85 -14.00
CA LEU A 312 -20.18 -11.71 -14.98
C LEU A 312 -20.39 -13.20 -14.69
N ASP A 313 -20.64 -13.58 -13.43
CA ASP A 313 -20.96 -14.96 -13.01
C ASP A 313 -22.20 -15.57 -13.69
N ARG A 314 -23.03 -14.73 -14.31
CA ARG A 314 -24.19 -15.15 -15.09
C ARG A 314 -23.91 -15.35 -16.59
N ALA A 315 -22.66 -15.15 -17.03
CA ALA A 315 -22.31 -15.08 -18.45
C ALA A 315 -20.93 -15.66 -18.82
N LEU A 316 -19.95 -15.61 -17.91
CA LEU A 316 -18.59 -16.11 -18.15
C LEU A 316 -18.41 -17.52 -17.56
N PRO A 317 -17.53 -18.36 -18.15
CA PRO A 317 -17.15 -19.64 -17.57
C PRO A 317 -16.31 -19.47 -16.30
N ASP A 318 -16.21 -20.55 -15.53
CA ASP A 318 -15.30 -20.67 -14.40
C ASP A 318 -13.85 -20.92 -14.87
N PRO A 319 -12.82 -20.36 -14.22
CA PRO A 319 -12.89 -19.29 -13.21
C PRO A 319 -12.97 -17.91 -13.86
N ILE A 320 -13.71 -16.99 -13.22
CA ILE A 320 -13.79 -15.60 -13.66
C ILE A 320 -12.51 -14.89 -13.25
N LYS A 321 -11.86 -14.20 -14.19
CA LYS A 321 -10.65 -13.40 -13.96
C LYS A 321 -10.86 -11.98 -14.49
N ILE A 322 -10.77 -10.98 -13.62
CA ILE A 322 -10.92 -9.56 -13.99
C ILE A 322 -9.83 -8.70 -13.34
N PHE A 323 -9.52 -7.55 -13.93
CA PHE A 323 -8.70 -6.53 -13.30
C PHE A 323 -9.15 -5.12 -13.70
N GLU A 324 -8.86 -4.13 -12.86
CA GLU A 324 -8.97 -2.71 -13.21
C GLU A 324 -7.69 -1.98 -12.82
N ILE A 325 -7.25 -1.06 -13.69
CA ILE A 325 -6.28 -0.03 -13.36
C ILE A 325 -6.96 1.32 -13.51
N GLY A 326 -6.82 2.19 -12.51
CA GLY A 326 -7.25 3.58 -12.60
C GLY A 326 -7.16 4.38 -11.29
N PRO A 327 -7.57 5.65 -11.29
CA PRO A 327 -7.44 6.54 -10.14
C PRO A 327 -8.26 6.12 -8.91
N CYS A 328 -7.69 6.35 -7.74
CA CYS A 328 -8.28 6.24 -6.41
C CYS A 328 -7.83 7.43 -5.54
N TYR A 329 -8.64 7.80 -4.55
CA TYR A 329 -8.49 9.04 -3.78
C TYR A 329 -8.70 8.84 -2.28
N ARG A 330 -7.76 9.33 -1.46
CA ARG A 330 -7.83 9.31 0.01
C ARG A 330 -7.17 10.56 0.56
N LYS A 331 -7.76 11.24 1.55
CA LYS A 331 -7.09 12.35 2.24
C LYS A 331 -5.98 11.78 3.12
N GLU A 332 -4.76 12.23 2.90
CA GLU A 332 -3.57 11.73 3.60
C GLU A 332 -2.78 12.89 4.20
N SER A 333 -2.22 12.66 5.40
CA SER A 333 -1.39 13.66 6.11
C SER A 333 0.11 13.38 6.00
N ASP A 334 0.52 12.18 5.59
CA ASP A 334 1.88 11.91 5.10
C ASP A 334 2.00 12.26 3.61
N GLY A 335 3.21 12.66 3.19
CA GLY A 335 3.54 12.99 1.82
C GLY A 335 4.88 12.42 1.34
N LYS A 336 5.37 11.34 1.97
CA LYS A 336 6.56 10.59 1.53
C LYS A 336 6.22 9.30 0.79
N GLU A 337 5.32 8.50 1.35
CA GLU A 337 4.91 7.18 0.84
C GLU A 337 3.41 7.10 0.51
N HIS A 338 2.71 8.24 0.65
CA HIS A 338 1.29 8.43 0.46
C HIS A 338 1.00 9.63 -0.46
N LEU A 339 -0.16 9.59 -1.12
CA LEU A 339 -0.66 10.55 -2.10
C LEU A 339 -2.18 10.71 -1.95
N GLU A 340 -2.72 11.89 -2.21
CA GLU A 340 -4.17 12.09 -2.18
C GLU A 340 -4.90 11.57 -3.44
N GLU A 341 -4.21 11.58 -4.59
CA GLU A 341 -4.58 10.90 -5.83
C GLU A 341 -3.49 9.87 -6.15
N PHE A 342 -3.89 8.61 -6.37
CA PHE A 342 -2.99 7.52 -6.75
C PHE A 342 -3.67 6.58 -7.75
N THR A 343 -2.88 5.82 -8.51
CA THR A 343 -3.35 4.91 -9.54
C THR A 343 -3.24 3.48 -9.00
N MET A 344 -4.40 2.88 -8.75
CA MET A 344 -4.52 1.54 -8.19
C MET A 344 -4.70 0.51 -9.32
N LEU A 345 -3.94 -0.57 -9.29
CA LEU A 345 -4.29 -1.86 -9.90
C LEU A 345 -5.08 -2.66 -8.87
N ASN A 346 -6.16 -3.32 -9.26
CA ASN A 346 -6.64 -4.52 -8.55
C ASN A 346 -6.90 -5.60 -9.58
N PHE A 347 -6.39 -6.81 -9.33
CA PHE A 347 -6.86 -8.02 -10.03
C PHE A 347 -7.60 -8.92 -9.06
N CYS A 348 -8.57 -9.68 -9.56
CA CYS A 348 -9.19 -10.76 -8.81
C CYS A 348 -9.62 -11.92 -9.71
N GLN A 349 -9.60 -13.12 -9.11
CA GLN A 349 -10.14 -14.36 -9.65
C GLN A 349 -11.24 -14.86 -8.73
N MET A 350 -12.33 -15.41 -9.27
CA MET A 350 -13.44 -16.01 -8.51
C MET A 350 -13.85 -17.34 -9.13
N GLY A 351 -14.10 -18.34 -8.28
CA GLY A 351 -14.41 -19.71 -8.68
C GLY A 351 -13.26 -20.69 -8.41
N SER A 352 -12.96 -21.57 -9.34
CA SER A 352 -11.83 -22.52 -9.20
C SER A 352 -10.46 -21.82 -9.15
N GLY A 353 -9.44 -22.53 -8.66
CA GLY A 353 -8.06 -22.02 -8.55
C GLY A 353 -7.85 -20.89 -7.54
N CYS A 354 -8.87 -20.52 -6.76
CA CYS A 354 -8.77 -19.45 -5.76
C CYS A 354 -8.11 -19.93 -4.47
N THR A 355 -6.81 -20.20 -4.52
CA THR A 355 -5.98 -20.63 -3.37
C THR A 355 -4.85 -19.65 -3.10
N ARG A 356 -4.24 -19.76 -1.91
CA ARG A 356 -3.09 -18.93 -1.51
C ARG A 356 -1.92 -19.09 -2.47
N GLU A 357 -1.63 -20.33 -2.87
CA GLU A 357 -0.49 -20.68 -3.71
C GLU A 357 -0.63 -20.07 -5.11
N ASN A 358 -1.85 -20.06 -5.68
CA ASN A 358 -2.11 -19.39 -6.95
C ASN A 358 -2.01 -17.86 -6.82
N LEU A 359 -2.50 -17.28 -5.73
CA LEU A 359 -2.38 -15.84 -5.47
C LEU A 359 -0.91 -15.40 -5.34
N GLU A 360 -0.11 -16.12 -4.55
CA GLU A 360 1.34 -15.87 -4.43
C GLU A 360 2.08 -16.09 -5.76
N SER A 361 1.68 -17.09 -6.56
CA SER A 361 2.22 -17.34 -7.90
C SER A 361 1.94 -16.18 -8.87
N ILE A 362 0.69 -15.69 -8.94
CA ILE A 362 0.32 -14.54 -9.78
C ILE A 362 1.10 -13.27 -9.37
N ILE A 363 1.24 -13.02 -8.07
CA ILE A 363 2.05 -11.91 -7.53
C ILE A 363 3.53 -12.05 -7.90
N THR A 364 4.06 -13.28 -7.84
CA THR A 364 5.47 -13.59 -8.16
C THR A 364 5.75 -13.37 -9.64
N ASP A 365 4.95 -13.94 -10.53
CA ASP A 365 5.02 -13.73 -11.98
C ASP A 365 4.95 -12.23 -12.33
N PHE A 366 4.08 -11.49 -11.65
CA PHE A 366 3.83 -10.08 -11.89
C PHE A 366 5.03 -9.20 -11.53
N LEU A 367 5.57 -9.34 -10.32
CA LEU A 367 6.70 -8.53 -9.87
C LEU A 367 8.01 -8.94 -10.53
N ASN A 368 8.20 -10.23 -10.83
CA ASN A 368 9.32 -10.71 -11.65
C ASN A 368 9.27 -10.11 -13.08
N HIS A 369 8.08 -10.02 -13.69
CA HIS A 369 7.92 -9.38 -15.01
C HIS A 369 8.25 -7.88 -14.99
N LEU A 370 7.94 -7.18 -13.89
CA LEU A 370 8.28 -5.76 -13.73
C LEU A 370 9.73 -5.51 -13.29
N GLY A 371 10.48 -6.56 -12.91
CA GLY A 371 11.85 -6.46 -12.40
C GLY A 371 11.93 -5.89 -10.98
N ILE A 372 11.00 -6.26 -10.09
CA ILE A 372 10.88 -5.71 -8.74
C ILE A 372 11.04 -6.83 -7.69
N ASP A 373 12.10 -6.75 -6.87
CA ASP A 373 12.30 -7.64 -5.73
C ASP A 373 11.23 -7.42 -4.65
N PHE A 374 10.79 -8.49 -3.99
CA PHE A 374 9.76 -8.43 -2.93
C PHE A 374 9.89 -9.58 -1.91
N LYS A 375 9.15 -9.45 -0.80
CA LYS A 375 8.84 -10.52 0.16
C LYS A 375 7.34 -10.51 0.44
N ILE A 376 6.74 -11.67 0.71
CA ILE A 376 5.34 -11.78 1.16
C ILE A 376 5.32 -12.02 2.66
N VAL A 377 4.51 -11.28 3.39
CA VAL A 377 4.33 -11.36 4.84
C VAL A 377 2.84 -11.55 5.15
N GLY A 378 2.50 -12.36 6.16
CA GLY A 378 1.11 -12.44 6.64
C GLY A 378 0.82 -11.32 7.63
N ASP A 379 -0.25 -10.56 7.40
CA ASP A 379 -0.75 -9.51 8.31
C ASP A 379 -2.30 -9.57 8.37
N SER A 380 -2.96 -8.52 8.84
CA SER A 380 -4.43 -8.44 8.89
C SER A 380 -4.94 -6.99 8.81
N CYS A 381 -6.06 -6.78 8.12
CA CYS A 381 -6.68 -5.46 7.99
C CYS A 381 -8.17 -5.47 8.35
N MET A 382 -8.68 -4.32 8.83
CA MET A 382 -10.06 -4.18 9.35
C MET A 382 -11.17 -4.46 8.31
N VAL A 383 -10.85 -4.38 7.00
CA VAL A 383 -11.84 -4.51 5.91
C VAL A 383 -11.99 -5.97 5.47
N TYR A 384 -10.89 -6.73 5.44
CA TYR A 384 -10.86 -8.07 4.82
C TYR A 384 -10.57 -9.21 5.82
N GLY A 385 -9.96 -8.92 6.98
CA GLY A 385 -9.44 -9.95 7.88
C GLY A 385 -7.97 -10.22 7.61
N ASP A 386 -7.57 -11.49 7.60
CA ASP A 386 -6.17 -11.90 7.37
C ASP A 386 -5.75 -11.55 5.92
N THR A 387 -4.54 -10.99 5.76
CA THR A 387 -4.00 -10.53 4.46
C THR A 387 -2.60 -11.08 4.19
N LEU A 388 -2.19 -11.01 2.93
CA LEU A 388 -0.83 -11.24 2.46
C LEU A 388 -0.28 -9.93 1.92
N ASP A 389 0.62 -9.32 2.68
CA ASP A 389 1.17 -8.00 2.37
C ASP A 389 2.54 -8.16 1.68
N VAL A 390 2.68 -7.48 0.55
CA VAL A 390 3.78 -7.65 -0.41
C VAL A 390 4.72 -6.47 -0.26
N MET A 391 5.93 -6.72 0.27
CA MET A 391 6.82 -5.68 0.78
C MET A 391 8.12 -5.61 -0.04
N HIS A 392 8.57 -4.40 -0.34
CA HIS A 392 9.91 -4.09 -0.84
C HIS A 392 10.69 -3.35 0.25
N GLY A 393 11.63 -4.04 0.92
CA GLY A 393 12.25 -3.53 2.14
C GLY A 393 11.19 -3.32 3.23
N ASP A 394 10.95 -2.07 3.60
CA ASP A 394 9.91 -1.65 4.56
C ASP A 394 8.69 -1.00 3.87
N LEU A 395 8.67 -0.90 2.54
CA LEU A 395 7.57 -0.31 1.76
C LEU A 395 6.57 -1.40 1.31
N GLU A 396 5.32 -1.25 1.70
CA GLU A 396 4.19 -2.06 1.22
C GLU A 396 3.85 -1.69 -0.24
N LEU A 397 3.96 -2.64 -1.16
CA LEU A 397 3.56 -2.49 -2.57
C LEU A 397 2.09 -2.83 -2.81
N SER A 398 1.57 -3.80 -2.04
CA SER A 398 0.21 -4.33 -2.12
C SER A 398 -0.19 -5.05 -0.84
N SER A 399 -1.48 -5.05 -0.54
CA SER A 399 -2.12 -6.04 0.33
C SER A 399 -3.04 -6.94 -0.51
N ALA A 400 -3.02 -8.25 -0.23
CA ALA A 400 -3.72 -9.28 -0.98
C ALA A 400 -4.56 -10.18 -0.07
N VAL A 401 -5.63 -10.76 -0.62
CA VAL A 401 -6.69 -11.44 0.14
C VAL A 401 -7.06 -12.77 -0.52
N VAL A 402 -7.23 -13.81 0.31
CA VAL A 402 -7.83 -15.09 -0.05
C VAL A 402 -9.22 -15.17 0.59
N GLY A 403 -10.26 -15.09 -0.22
CA GLY A 403 -11.65 -15.28 0.19
C GLY A 403 -12.07 -16.76 0.22
N PRO A 404 -13.31 -17.05 0.65
CA PRO A 404 -14.39 -16.10 0.93
C PRO A 404 -14.28 -15.46 2.32
N ILE A 405 -14.79 -14.24 2.46
CA ILE A 405 -14.81 -13.46 3.70
C ILE A 405 -16.23 -13.08 4.12
N PRO A 406 -16.48 -12.68 5.38
CA PRO A 406 -17.83 -12.33 5.83
C PRO A 406 -18.50 -11.16 5.10
N LEU A 407 -17.74 -10.34 4.36
CA LEU A 407 -18.22 -9.18 3.60
C LEU A 407 -18.93 -9.57 2.29
N ASP A 408 -18.54 -10.69 1.68
CA ASP A 408 -18.97 -11.14 0.34
C ASP A 408 -20.50 -11.18 0.17
N ARG A 409 -21.21 -11.55 1.24
CA ARG A 409 -22.68 -11.63 1.28
C ARG A 409 -23.37 -10.29 1.03
N GLU A 410 -22.78 -9.19 1.51
CA GLU A 410 -23.34 -7.85 1.29
C GLU A 410 -23.16 -7.40 -0.17
N TRP A 411 -22.18 -7.99 -0.87
CA TRP A 411 -21.95 -7.81 -2.30
C TRP A 411 -22.63 -8.86 -3.15
N GLY A 412 -23.20 -9.92 -2.56
CA GLY A 412 -23.81 -11.04 -3.29
C GLY A 412 -22.81 -11.93 -4.01
N ILE A 413 -21.63 -12.13 -3.42
CA ILE A 413 -20.69 -13.21 -3.79
C ILE A 413 -20.87 -14.36 -2.78
N ASP A 414 -20.84 -15.59 -3.29
CA ASP A 414 -20.97 -16.85 -2.53
C ASP A 414 -19.94 -17.92 -2.93
N LYS A 415 -18.96 -17.56 -3.77
CA LYS A 415 -17.88 -18.43 -4.26
C LYS A 415 -16.51 -18.03 -3.67
N PRO A 416 -15.54 -18.96 -3.60
CA PRO A 416 -14.15 -18.62 -3.31
C PRO A 416 -13.59 -17.59 -4.31
N TRP A 417 -12.71 -16.72 -3.84
CA TRP A 417 -12.03 -15.71 -4.66
C TRP A 417 -10.65 -15.38 -4.12
N ILE A 418 -9.78 -14.85 -4.97
CA ILE A 418 -8.46 -14.29 -4.60
C ILE A 418 -8.26 -12.95 -5.29
N GLY A 419 -7.48 -12.05 -4.71
CA GLY A 419 -7.12 -10.78 -5.35
C GLY A 419 -6.07 -9.98 -4.60
N ALA A 420 -5.46 -9.01 -5.28
CA ALA A 420 -4.43 -8.13 -4.74
C ALA A 420 -4.55 -6.71 -5.31
N GLY A 421 -4.16 -5.71 -4.51
CA GLY A 421 -4.24 -4.29 -4.87
C GLY A 421 -2.89 -3.57 -4.81
N PHE A 422 -2.35 -3.18 -5.96
CA PHE A 422 -1.04 -2.53 -6.08
C PHE A 422 -1.15 -1.04 -6.40
N GLY A 423 -0.38 -0.19 -5.70
CA GLY A 423 -0.21 1.22 -6.06
C GLY A 423 0.86 1.40 -7.14
N LEU A 424 0.50 1.84 -8.35
CA LEU A 424 1.44 2.00 -9.46
C LEU A 424 2.53 3.03 -9.17
N GLU A 425 2.22 4.09 -8.42
CA GLU A 425 3.21 5.09 -8.00
C GLU A 425 4.25 4.51 -7.03
N ARG A 426 3.88 3.49 -6.21
CA ARG A 426 4.85 2.75 -5.36
C ARG A 426 5.71 1.80 -6.20
N LEU A 427 5.13 1.13 -7.20
CA LEU A 427 5.89 0.30 -8.16
C LEU A 427 6.92 1.15 -8.95
N LEU A 428 6.52 2.31 -9.49
CA LEU A 428 7.43 3.26 -10.12
C LEU A 428 8.48 3.81 -9.15
N LYS A 429 8.10 4.08 -7.90
CA LYS A 429 9.03 4.57 -6.87
C LYS A 429 10.20 3.60 -6.67
N VAL A 430 9.93 2.30 -6.65
CA VAL A 430 10.97 1.25 -6.59
C VAL A 430 11.70 1.10 -7.92
N LYS A 431 10.98 0.92 -9.04
CA LYS A 431 11.54 0.70 -10.40
C LYS A 431 12.49 1.81 -10.87
N HIS A 432 12.43 3.01 -10.29
CA HIS A 432 13.27 4.16 -10.63
C HIS A 432 14.02 4.80 -9.44
N ASP A 433 14.11 4.15 -8.27
CA ASP A 433 14.75 4.66 -7.03
C ASP A 433 14.33 6.09 -6.64
N PHE A 434 13.04 6.41 -6.73
CA PHE A 434 12.56 7.74 -6.36
C PHE A 434 12.48 7.89 -4.83
N LYS A 435 13.29 8.80 -4.27
CA LYS A 435 13.31 9.12 -2.83
C LYS A 435 11.99 9.66 -2.25
N ASN A 436 11.02 10.04 -3.09
CA ASN A 436 9.69 10.48 -2.69
C ASN A 436 8.66 10.09 -3.76
N ILE A 437 7.50 9.56 -3.33
CA ILE A 437 6.46 9.04 -4.23
C ILE A 437 5.88 10.09 -5.20
N LYS A 438 5.92 11.38 -4.86
CA LYS A 438 5.40 12.48 -5.70
C LYS A 438 6.13 12.66 -7.04
N ARG A 439 7.27 12.00 -7.24
CA ARG A 439 7.99 11.91 -8.53
C ARG A 439 7.38 10.91 -9.52
N ALA A 440 6.62 9.93 -9.02
CA ALA A 440 5.87 8.96 -9.82
C ALA A 440 4.39 9.35 -10.03
N ALA A 441 3.89 10.28 -9.21
CA ALA A 441 2.50 10.73 -9.23
C ALA A 441 2.12 11.54 -10.48
N ARG A 442 0.81 11.68 -10.69
CA ARG A 442 0.24 12.73 -11.54
C ARG A 442 0.65 14.08 -10.95
N SER A 443 1.36 14.91 -11.71
CA SER A 443 1.95 16.14 -11.18
C SER A 443 2.24 17.17 -12.26
N GLU A 444 2.08 18.45 -11.90
CA GLU A 444 2.61 19.58 -12.67
C GLU A 444 4.04 19.96 -12.23
N SER A 445 4.50 19.47 -11.07
CA SER A 445 5.83 19.74 -10.49
C SER A 445 6.91 18.75 -10.94
N TYR A 446 6.51 17.58 -11.43
CA TYR A 446 7.39 16.52 -11.90
C TYR A 446 6.82 15.82 -13.14
N TYR A 447 7.69 15.47 -14.09
CA TYR A 447 7.38 14.63 -15.24
C TYR A 447 8.45 13.54 -15.36
N ASN A 448 8.04 12.26 -15.37
CA ASN A 448 8.97 11.12 -15.35
C ASN A 448 10.05 11.21 -14.24
N GLY A 449 9.67 11.76 -13.09
CA GLY A 449 10.54 12.02 -11.93
C GLY A 449 11.49 13.22 -12.04
N ILE A 450 11.59 13.87 -13.20
CA ILE A 450 12.33 15.12 -13.43
C ILE A 450 11.46 16.30 -12.99
N SER A 451 12.02 17.28 -12.26
CA SER A 451 11.24 18.50 -11.95
C SER A 451 10.97 19.34 -13.18
N THR A 452 9.78 19.95 -13.24
CA THR A 452 9.34 20.87 -14.30
C THR A 452 9.73 22.32 -14.03
N ASN A 453 10.01 22.66 -12.76
CA ASN A 453 10.34 24.01 -12.29
C ASN A 453 11.82 24.31 -12.55
N LEU A 454 12.21 24.49 -13.81
CA LEU A 454 13.63 24.52 -14.24
C LEU A 454 14.21 25.93 -14.42
#